data_AF-A0A9L0ILQ6-F1
#
_entry.id   AF-A0A9L0ILQ6-F1
#
_cell.length_a   1.000
_cell.length_b   1.000
_cell.length_c   1.000
_cell.angle_alpha   90.00
_cell.angle_beta   90.00
_cell.angle_gamma   90.00
#
_symmetry.space_group_name_H-M   'P 1'
#
loop_
_entity.id
_entity.type
_entity.pdbx_description
1 polymer ?
#
loop_
_entity_poly.entity_id
_entity_poly.type
_entity_poly.pdbx_seq_one_letter_code
_entity_poly.pdbx_strand_id
1 'polypeptide(L)'
;MLGRSRLPFVVLAVAVTCAVAQHAPPWTEDCRKSTYPPSGPTYRGPVPWYTINLDLPPYKRWHELMTDKAPALKLIINSLKNMVNAFVPSGKVMQIVDQKLPGLLGNFPGPFEEEMKGIAAVTDIPLGKVHFVAKNLIKHLKIFLLRYGLPAVNRADLKYTTQ
;
A
#
# COMPACT_ATOMS: atom_id res chain seq x y z
N MET A 1 20.53 60.43 9.98
CA MET A 1 19.64 59.35 10.47
C MET A 1 18.79 58.87 9.29
N LEU A 2 19.30 57.93 8.49
CA LEU A 2 18.62 57.46 7.28
C LEU A 2 17.39 56.63 7.70
N GLY A 3 16.19 57.16 7.46
CA GLY A 3 14.93 56.52 7.84
C GLY A 3 14.82 55.14 7.19
N ARG A 4 14.94 54.09 8.02
CA ARG A 4 14.89 52.69 7.58
C ARG A 4 13.50 52.39 7.01
N SER A 5 13.39 52.46 5.68
CA SER A 5 12.16 52.21 4.95
C SER A 5 11.63 50.82 5.33
N ARG A 6 10.38 50.78 5.81
CA ARG A 6 9.69 49.55 6.25
C ARG A 6 9.08 48.78 5.08
N LEU A 7 9.04 49.37 3.89
CA LEU A 7 8.58 48.78 2.63
C LEU A 7 9.18 47.39 2.32
N PRO A 8 10.50 47.16 2.39
CA PRO A 8 11.07 45.83 2.13
C PRO A 8 10.59 44.77 3.11
N PHE A 9 10.36 45.13 4.38
CA PHE A 9 9.84 44.20 5.39
C PHE A 9 8.37 43.83 5.13
N VAL A 10 7.56 44.79 4.66
CA VAL A 10 6.15 44.56 4.31
C VAL A 10 6.05 43.66 3.08
N VAL A 11 6.88 43.88 2.06
CA VAL A 11 6.91 43.03 0.85
C VAL A 11 7.35 41.61 1.18
N LEU A 12 8.36 41.43 2.04
CA LEU A 12 8.80 40.11 2.51
C LEU A 12 7.70 39.38 3.28
N ALA A 13 6.95 40.07 4.14
CA ALA A 13 5.86 39.47 4.91
C ALA A 13 4.72 38.99 4.00
N VAL A 14 4.35 39.77 2.97
CA VAL A 14 3.32 39.39 1.99
C VAL A 14 3.75 38.20 1.12
N ALA A 15 5.03 38.15 0.71
CA ALA A 15 5.54 37.02 -0.05
C ALA A 15 5.51 35.71 0.78
N VAL A 16 5.82 35.80 2.08
CA VAL A 16 5.77 34.66 3.00
C VAL A 16 4.33 34.18 3.23
N THR A 17 3.35 35.08 3.36
CA THR A 17 1.93 34.69 3.52
C THR A 17 1.32 34.10 2.25
N CYS A 18 1.72 34.55 1.07
CA CYS A 18 1.29 33.95 -0.21
C CYS A 18 1.90 32.55 -0.43
N ALA A 19 3.14 32.31 0.02
CA ALA A 19 3.79 31.00 -0.11
C ALA A 19 3.15 29.91 0.77
N VAL A 20 2.61 30.27 1.94
CA VAL A 20 1.91 29.30 2.83
C VAL A 20 0.49 28.96 2.38
N ALA A 21 -0.14 29.80 1.53
CA ALA A 21 -1.50 29.56 1.04
C ALA A 21 -1.59 28.49 -0.06
N GLN A 22 -0.46 28.08 -0.66
CA GLN A 22 -0.45 27.17 -1.83
C GLN A 22 -0.53 25.67 -1.48
N HIS A 23 -0.77 25.31 -0.22
CA HIS A 23 -0.87 23.89 0.19
C HIS A 23 -2.29 23.41 0.52
N ALA A 24 -3.32 24.21 0.23
CA ALA A 24 -4.70 23.74 0.34
C ALA A 24 -5.04 22.89 -0.90
N PRO A 25 -5.49 21.63 -0.73
CA PRO A 25 -5.90 20.81 -1.86
C PRO A 25 -7.09 21.46 -2.60
N PRO A 26 -7.23 21.24 -3.93
CA PRO A 26 -8.23 21.90 -4.77
C PRO A 26 -9.69 21.62 -4.40
N TRP A 27 -9.91 20.58 -3.58
CA TRP A 27 -11.21 20.25 -3.01
C TRP A 27 -11.07 20.20 -1.50
N THR A 28 -11.70 21.16 -0.83
CA THR A 28 -11.87 21.17 0.62
C THR A 28 -13.35 21.03 0.93
N GLU A 29 -13.64 20.38 2.05
CA GLU A 29 -14.99 20.18 2.53
C GLU A 29 -14.99 20.47 4.03
N ASP A 30 -16.08 21.04 4.53
CA ASP A 30 -16.30 21.22 5.96
C ASP A 30 -16.31 19.86 6.67
N CYS A 31 -15.78 19.83 7.90
CA CYS A 31 -15.70 18.61 8.69
C CYS A 31 -17.07 17.92 8.78
N ARG A 32 -17.15 16.69 8.23
CA ARG A 32 -18.35 15.86 8.29
C ARG A 32 -18.67 15.48 9.73
N LYS A 33 -19.96 15.51 10.07
CA LYS A 33 -20.47 15.14 11.40
C LYS A 33 -21.38 13.92 11.27
N SER A 34 -21.51 13.16 12.36
CA SER A 34 -22.44 12.02 12.48
C SER A 34 -22.24 10.93 11.42
N THR A 35 -21.01 10.72 10.96
CA THR A 35 -20.64 9.66 10.00
C THR A 35 -20.34 8.32 10.66
N TYR A 36 -20.54 8.21 11.97
CA TYR A 36 -20.35 7.00 12.75
C TYR A 36 -21.65 6.63 13.49
N PRO A 37 -22.15 5.39 13.39
CA PRO A 37 -21.56 4.23 12.71
C PRO A 37 -21.49 4.37 11.18
N PRO A 38 -20.46 3.81 10.51
CA PRO A 38 -20.23 4.00 9.07
C PRO A 38 -21.44 3.55 8.26
N SER A 39 -22.00 4.46 7.48
CA SER A 39 -23.18 4.23 6.64
C SER A 39 -23.20 5.19 5.44
N GLY A 40 -24.08 4.90 4.47
CA GLY A 40 -24.24 5.73 3.28
C GLY A 40 -23.21 5.44 2.17
N PRO A 41 -23.07 6.34 1.18
CA PRO A 41 -22.34 6.07 -0.06
C PRO A 41 -20.83 5.92 0.11
N THR A 42 -20.29 6.37 1.24
CA THR A 42 -18.86 6.27 1.56
C THR A 42 -18.50 4.96 2.27
N TYR A 43 -19.49 4.16 2.68
CA TYR A 43 -19.28 2.88 3.32
C TYR A 43 -19.43 1.73 2.30
N ARG A 44 -18.31 1.09 1.96
CA ARG A 44 -18.29 -0.06 1.03
C ARG A 44 -18.74 -1.38 1.65
N GLY A 45 -18.79 -1.46 2.98
CA GLY A 45 -19.13 -2.67 3.72
C GLY A 45 -18.11 -3.03 4.80
N PRO A 46 -18.44 -4.02 5.64
CA PRO A 46 -17.59 -4.46 6.73
C PRO A 46 -16.39 -5.27 6.20
N VAL A 47 -15.27 -5.22 6.92
CA VAL A 47 -14.08 -6.02 6.60
C VAL A 47 -14.17 -7.35 7.38
N PRO A 48 -14.06 -8.52 6.71
CA PRO A 48 -14.07 -9.81 7.38
C PRO A 48 -12.80 -10.03 8.22
N TRP A 49 -12.96 -10.72 9.34
CA TRP A 49 -11.87 -11.10 10.24
C TRP A 49 -11.36 -12.50 9.90
N TYR A 50 -10.05 -12.69 9.99
CA TYR A 50 -9.38 -13.98 9.81
C TYR A 50 -8.37 -14.18 10.93
N THR A 51 -8.25 -15.42 11.40
CA THR A 51 -7.27 -15.81 12.41
C THR A 51 -6.08 -16.47 11.73
N ILE A 52 -4.88 -15.90 11.94
CA ILE A 52 -3.64 -16.47 11.41
C ILE A 52 -2.93 -17.17 12.56
N ASN A 53 -2.92 -18.50 12.52
CA ASN A 53 -2.23 -19.31 13.52
C ASN A 53 -0.71 -19.27 13.26
N LEU A 54 0.06 -18.72 14.20
CA LEU A 54 1.52 -18.61 14.12
C LEU A 54 2.25 -19.90 14.48
N ASP A 55 1.60 -20.83 15.17
CA ASP A 55 2.15 -22.12 15.56
C ASP A 55 2.24 -23.07 14.34
N LEU A 56 1.42 -22.80 13.32
CA LEU A 56 1.54 -23.48 12.04
C LEU A 56 2.84 -23.10 11.33
N PRO A 57 3.42 -24.02 10.53
CA PRO A 57 4.59 -23.72 9.72
C PRO A 57 4.29 -22.53 8.80
N PRO A 58 5.23 -21.59 8.60
CA PRO A 58 5.03 -20.36 7.82
C PRO A 58 4.32 -20.57 6.47
N TYR A 59 4.66 -21.65 5.77
CA TYR A 59 4.03 -22.03 4.51
C TYR A 59 2.50 -22.19 4.57
N LYS A 60 1.94 -22.66 5.69
CA LYS A 60 0.51 -22.98 5.82
C LYS A 60 -0.33 -21.84 6.42
N ARG A 61 0.29 -20.83 7.03
CA ARG A 61 -0.40 -19.78 7.80
C ARG A 61 -1.46 -19.02 7.01
N TRP A 62 -1.19 -18.78 5.73
CA TRP A 62 -2.05 -17.98 4.86
C TRP A 62 -3.01 -18.81 3.98
N HIS A 63 -3.04 -20.14 4.11
CA HIS A 63 -3.79 -21.00 3.19
C HIS A 63 -5.30 -20.71 3.19
N GLU A 64 -5.91 -20.60 4.37
CA GLU A 64 -7.34 -20.31 4.51
C GLU A 64 -7.70 -18.97 3.86
N LEU A 65 -7.01 -17.89 4.25
CA LEU A 65 -7.21 -16.55 3.70
C LEU A 65 -7.03 -16.51 2.18
N MET A 66 -6.00 -17.18 1.67
CA MET A 66 -5.68 -17.18 0.25
C MET A 66 -6.66 -18.00 -0.57
N THR A 67 -7.32 -19.01 0.01
CA THR A 67 -8.40 -19.74 -0.67
C THR A 67 -9.56 -18.79 -1.01
N ASP A 68 -9.93 -17.92 -0.07
CA ASP A 68 -11.01 -16.94 -0.27
C ASP A 68 -10.60 -15.77 -1.17
N LYS A 69 -9.37 -15.26 -1.01
CA LYS A 69 -8.90 -14.03 -1.66
C LYS A 69 -8.13 -14.27 -2.96
N ALA A 70 -7.82 -15.51 -3.32
CA ALA A 70 -7.13 -15.86 -4.56
C ALA A 70 -7.77 -15.21 -5.81
N PRO A 71 -9.12 -15.23 -6.00
CA PRO A 71 -9.71 -14.62 -7.18
C PRO A 71 -9.45 -13.11 -7.28
N ALA A 72 -9.57 -12.40 -6.16
CA ALA A 72 -9.31 -10.96 -6.09
C ALA A 72 -7.82 -10.65 -6.37
N LEU A 73 -6.90 -11.47 -5.85
CA LEU A 73 -5.48 -11.32 -6.11
C LEU A 73 -5.12 -11.54 -7.59
N LYS A 74 -5.73 -12.56 -8.22
CA LYS A 74 -5.57 -12.81 -9.67
C LYS A 74 -6.05 -11.61 -10.51
N LEU A 75 -7.15 -10.97 -10.12
CA LEU A 75 -7.63 -9.75 -10.79
C LEU A 75 -6.61 -8.61 -10.71
N ILE A 76 -6.04 -8.35 -9.53
CA ILE A 76 -5.04 -7.28 -9.35
C ILE A 76 -3.81 -7.53 -10.23
N ILE A 77 -3.31 -8.77 -10.25
CA ILE A 77 -2.16 -9.14 -11.08
C ILE A 77 -2.48 -9.01 -12.57
N ASN A 78 -3.69 -9.36 -12.98
CA ASN A 78 -4.13 -9.20 -14.37
C ASN A 78 -4.21 -7.71 -14.77
N SER A 79 -4.75 -6.84 -13.91
CA SER A 79 -4.76 -5.39 -14.13
C SER A 79 -3.34 -4.82 -14.22
N LEU A 80 -2.43 -5.27 -13.36
CA LEU A 80 -1.02 -4.88 -13.40
C LEU A 80 -0.36 -5.34 -14.72
N LYS A 81 -0.62 -6.57 -15.16
CA LYS A 81 -0.14 -7.08 -16.46
C LYS A 81 -0.63 -6.21 -17.61
N ASN A 82 -1.91 -5.86 -17.63
CA ASN A 82 -2.48 -5.01 -18.68
C ASN A 82 -1.86 -3.61 -18.69
N MET A 83 -1.66 -3.01 -17.51
CA MET A 83 -0.97 -1.72 -17.39
C MET A 83 0.47 -1.80 -17.91
N VAL A 84 1.25 -2.80 -17.47
CA VAL A 84 2.64 -2.96 -17.93
C VAL A 84 2.70 -3.23 -19.43
N ASN A 85 1.79 -4.03 -19.98
CA ASN A 85 1.70 -4.29 -21.41
C ASN A 85 1.36 -3.02 -22.22
N ALA A 86 0.60 -2.08 -21.64
CA ALA A 86 0.32 -0.80 -22.30
C ALA A 86 1.59 0.05 -22.48
N PHE A 87 2.54 -0.01 -21.54
CA PHE A 87 3.82 0.70 -21.64
C PHE A 87 4.89 -0.09 -22.41
N VAL A 88 4.92 -1.41 -22.21
CA VAL A 88 5.88 -2.32 -22.83
C VAL A 88 5.14 -3.53 -23.40
N PRO A 89 4.66 -3.46 -24.66
CA PRO A 89 3.81 -4.50 -25.27
C PRO A 89 4.50 -5.85 -25.45
N SER A 90 5.84 -5.89 -25.29
CA SER A 90 6.63 -7.09 -25.55
C SER A 90 6.31 -8.26 -24.60
N GLY A 91 5.60 -8.04 -23.49
CA GLY A 91 5.30 -9.07 -22.48
C GLY A 91 6.53 -9.63 -21.74
N LYS A 92 7.75 -9.29 -22.20
CA LYS A 92 9.03 -9.72 -21.65
C LYS A 92 9.22 -9.28 -20.21
N VAL A 93 8.64 -8.14 -19.82
CA VAL A 93 8.71 -7.64 -18.43
C VAL A 93 8.11 -8.64 -17.46
N MET A 94 6.95 -9.20 -17.77
CA MET A 94 6.30 -10.19 -16.89
C MET A 94 7.06 -11.51 -16.86
N GLN A 95 7.70 -11.91 -17.97
CA GLN A 95 8.57 -13.09 -17.99
C GLN A 95 9.82 -12.91 -17.12
N ILE A 96 10.43 -11.72 -17.16
CA ILE A 96 11.59 -11.38 -16.32
C ILE A 96 11.18 -11.34 -14.84
N VAL A 97 10.01 -10.79 -14.52
CA VAL A 97 9.44 -10.81 -13.17
C VAL A 97 9.26 -12.24 -12.67
N ASP A 98 8.80 -13.15 -13.53
CA ASP A 98 8.55 -14.54 -13.13
C ASP A 98 9.86 -15.34 -12.95
N GLN A 99 10.82 -15.16 -13.84
CA GLN A 99 12.01 -16.02 -13.92
C GLN A 99 13.26 -15.46 -13.23
N LYS A 100 13.49 -14.16 -13.31
CA LYS A 100 14.76 -13.53 -12.88
C LYS A 100 14.62 -12.81 -11.55
N LEU A 101 13.44 -12.29 -11.24
CA LEU A 101 13.22 -11.51 -10.03
C LEU A 101 13.43 -12.32 -8.73
N PRO A 102 12.98 -13.59 -8.60
CA PRO A 102 13.24 -14.36 -7.38
C PRO A 102 14.75 -14.51 -7.10
N GLY A 103 15.55 -14.81 -8.13
CA GLY A 103 17.01 -14.95 -7.99
C GLY A 103 17.73 -13.62 -7.76
N LEU A 104 17.24 -12.52 -8.33
CA LEU A 104 17.85 -11.20 -8.19
C LEU A 104 17.55 -10.53 -6.85
N LEU A 105 16.42 -10.86 -6.22
CA LEU A 105 16.04 -10.29 -4.93
C LEU A 105 16.69 -11.00 -3.74
N GLY A 106 17.36 -12.13 -3.97
CA GLY A 106 17.88 -13.00 -2.92
C GLY A 106 16.75 -13.65 -2.11
N ASN A 107 17.17 -14.50 -1.17
CA ASN A 107 16.26 -15.11 -0.21
C ASN A 107 15.81 -14.07 0.81
N PHE A 108 14.51 -14.02 1.07
CA PHE A 108 13.99 -13.18 2.15
C PHE A 108 14.33 -13.85 3.48
N PRO A 109 14.58 -13.10 4.56
CA PRO A 109 14.76 -13.72 5.87
C PRO A 109 13.50 -14.54 6.20
N GLY A 110 13.70 -15.77 6.67
CA GLY A 110 12.60 -16.57 7.23
C GLY A 110 11.94 -15.81 8.39
N PRO A 111 10.61 -15.84 8.54
CA PRO A 111 9.62 -16.76 7.94
C PRO A 111 8.99 -16.29 6.61
N PHE A 112 9.29 -15.08 6.13
CA PHE A 112 8.55 -14.44 5.04
C PHE A 112 8.68 -15.16 3.70
N GLU A 113 9.84 -15.75 3.43
CA GLU A 113 10.06 -16.51 2.20
C GLU A 113 9.09 -17.70 2.10
N GLU A 114 8.95 -18.45 3.18
CA GLU A 114 8.08 -19.62 3.24
C GLU A 114 6.60 -19.23 3.23
N GLU A 115 6.22 -18.12 3.86
CA GLU A 115 4.86 -17.56 3.75
C GLU A 115 4.51 -17.20 2.29
N MET A 116 5.44 -16.55 1.58
CA MET A 116 5.23 -16.20 0.17
C MET A 116 5.17 -17.42 -0.75
N LYS A 117 5.98 -18.45 -0.49
CA LYS A 117 5.89 -19.75 -1.18
C LYS A 117 4.54 -20.42 -0.95
N GLY A 118 4.03 -20.37 0.28
CA GLY A 118 2.70 -20.88 0.64
C GLY A 118 1.58 -20.16 -0.11
N ILE A 119 1.63 -18.83 -0.16
CA ILE A 119 0.67 -18.01 -0.90
C ILE A 119 0.74 -18.33 -2.39
N ALA A 120 1.94 -18.40 -2.98
CA ALA A 120 2.13 -18.71 -4.39
C ALA A 120 1.51 -20.07 -4.78
N ALA A 121 1.69 -21.09 -3.93
CA ALA A 121 1.17 -22.43 -4.16
C ALA A 121 -0.36 -22.50 -4.10
N VAL A 122 -1.00 -21.87 -3.10
CA VAL A 122 -2.47 -21.90 -2.94
C VAL A 122 -3.16 -21.10 -4.05
N THR A 123 -2.56 -19.98 -4.43
CA THR A 123 -3.16 -19.07 -5.40
C THR A 123 -2.85 -19.44 -6.85
N ASP A 124 -1.97 -20.41 -7.09
CA ASP A 124 -1.45 -20.75 -8.42
C ASP A 124 -0.88 -19.53 -9.15
N ILE A 125 -0.13 -18.70 -8.40
CA ILE A 125 0.54 -17.51 -8.92
C ILE A 125 2.05 -17.75 -8.87
N PRO A 126 2.80 -17.46 -9.96
CA PRO A 126 4.25 -17.57 -9.94
C PRO A 126 4.87 -16.76 -8.81
N LEU A 127 5.80 -17.37 -8.08
CA LEU A 127 6.46 -16.78 -6.91
C LEU A 127 7.08 -15.41 -7.21
N GLY A 128 7.57 -15.18 -8.43
CA GLY A 128 8.08 -13.87 -8.87
C GLY A 128 7.04 -12.75 -8.82
N LYS A 129 5.78 -13.02 -9.19
CA LYS A 129 4.69 -12.02 -9.10
C LYS A 129 4.30 -11.75 -7.65
N VAL A 130 4.29 -12.79 -6.80
CA VAL A 130 4.01 -12.62 -5.37
C VAL A 130 5.07 -11.71 -4.75
N HIS A 131 6.35 -11.95 -5.02
CA HIS A 131 7.44 -11.09 -4.58
C HIS A 131 7.38 -9.66 -5.14
N PHE A 132 7.06 -9.52 -6.42
CA PHE A 132 6.91 -8.23 -7.07
C PHE A 132 5.81 -7.41 -6.41
N VAL A 133 4.63 -8.01 -6.24
CA VAL A 133 3.47 -7.39 -5.61
C VAL A 133 3.79 -7.05 -4.15
N ALA A 134 4.39 -7.97 -3.38
CA ALA A 134 4.76 -7.75 -1.98
C ALA A 134 5.75 -6.58 -1.82
N LYS A 135 6.86 -6.54 -2.58
CA LYS A 135 7.82 -5.44 -2.50
C LYS A 135 7.22 -4.12 -2.96
N ASN A 136 6.44 -4.13 -4.05
CA ASN A 136 5.87 -2.89 -4.57
C ASN A 136 4.79 -2.32 -3.64
N LEU A 137 3.94 -3.17 -3.05
CA LEU A 137 3.01 -2.78 -2.00
C LEU A 137 3.74 -2.25 -0.76
N ILE A 138 4.78 -2.92 -0.26
CA ILE A 138 5.52 -2.46 0.93
C ILE A 138 6.18 -1.09 0.68
N LYS A 139 6.80 -0.90 -0.50
CA LYS A 139 7.45 0.37 -0.84
C LYS A 139 6.43 1.50 -1.03
N HIS A 140 5.34 1.26 -1.76
CA HIS A 140 4.29 2.27 -1.95
C HIS A 140 3.51 2.56 -0.67
N LEU A 141 3.25 1.56 0.17
CA LEU A 141 2.61 1.73 1.47
C LEU A 141 3.49 2.56 2.41
N LYS A 142 4.81 2.33 2.45
CA LYS A 142 5.74 3.19 3.20
C LYS A 142 5.75 4.62 2.68
N ILE A 143 5.82 4.83 1.37
CA ILE A 143 5.82 6.17 0.78
C ILE A 143 4.50 6.91 1.07
N PHE A 144 3.38 6.20 1.01
CA PHE A 144 2.06 6.78 1.32
C PHE A 144 1.91 7.08 2.82
N LEU A 145 2.26 6.14 3.70
CA LEU A 145 2.20 6.31 5.16
C LEU A 145 3.19 7.35 5.71
N LEU A 146 4.35 7.54 5.06
CA LEU A 146 5.30 8.60 5.47
C LEU A 146 4.83 9.99 5.04
N ARG A 147 3.96 10.11 4.04
CA ARG A 147 3.46 11.39 3.52
C ARG A 147 2.26 11.92 4.29
N TYR A 148 1.48 11.03 4.89
CA TYR A 148 0.42 11.36 5.81
C TYR A 148 0.87 10.94 7.20
N GLY A 149 1.40 11.87 8.01
CA GLY A 149 1.67 11.66 9.44
C GLY A 149 0.39 11.37 10.23
N LEU A 150 -0.33 10.32 9.84
CA LEU A 150 -1.50 9.77 10.48
C LEU A 150 -0.96 8.89 11.61
N PRO A 151 -1.14 9.28 12.88
CA PRO A 151 -0.95 8.34 13.97
C PRO A 151 -1.96 7.22 13.72
N ALA A 152 -1.42 6.05 13.35
CA ALA A 152 -2.06 4.74 13.34
C ALA A 152 -3.59 4.77 13.40
N VAL A 153 -4.26 4.96 12.25
CA VAL A 153 -5.52 4.24 12.06
C VAL A 153 -5.12 2.78 12.09
N ASN A 154 -5.56 2.09 13.13
CA ASN A 154 -5.26 0.70 13.42
C ASN A 154 -5.13 -0.10 12.12
N ARG A 155 -3.85 -0.35 11.80
CA ARG A 155 -3.30 -1.62 11.37
C ARG A 155 -4.41 -2.66 11.34
N ALA A 156 -4.68 -3.26 10.19
CA ALA A 156 -5.48 -4.48 10.11
C ALA A 156 -5.12 -5.34 11.33
N ASP A 157 -6.01 -5.40 12.31
CA ASP A 157 -5.78 -6.06 13.60
C ASP A 157 -5.82 -7.55 13.30
N LEU A 158 -4.78 -8.07 12.66
CA LEU A 158 -4.50 -9.49 12.68
C LEU A 158 -4.24 -9.80 14.15
N LYS A 159 -5.24 -10.36 14.83
CA LYS A 159 -5.05 -10.93 16.16
C LYS A 159 -4.13 -12.12 16.01
N TYR A 160 -2.84 -11.89 16.26
CA TYR A 160 -1.88 -12.95 16.46
C TYR A 160 -2.18 -13.57 17.83
N THR A 161 -2.82 -14.73 17.83
CA THR A 161 -2.99 -15.53 19.06
C THR A 161 -1.91 -16.59 19.07
N THR A 162 -1.01 -16.51 20.04
CA THR A 162 -0.17 -17.63 20.49
C THR A 162 -1.01 -18.43 21.48
N GLN A 163 -1.23 -19.72 21.24
CA GLN A 163 -1.75 -20.62 22.29
C GLN A 163 -0.62 -21.11 23.19
#